data_AF-A0A941SPE2-F1
#
_entry.id   AF-A0A941SPE2-F1
#
_cell.length_a   1.000
_cell.length_b   1.000
_cell.length_c   1.000
_cell.angle_alpha   90.00
_cell.angle_beta   90.00
_cell.angle_gamma   90.00
#
_symmetry.space_group_name_H-M   'P 1'
#
loop_
_entity.id
_entity.type
_entity.pdbx_description
1 polymer ?
#
loop_
_entity_poly.entity_id
_entity_poly.type
_entity_poly.pdbx_seq_one_letter_code
_entity_poly.pdbx_strand_id
1 'polypeptide(L)' 'RKVLALPIKKICTHLAHIQKLADVPEILRKSIVHFFEQYKALEAGKWVKITGWEGVEAAQQEIEDSIQRYQAK' A
#
# COMPACT_ATOMS: atom_id res chain seq x y z
N ARG A 1 -7.18 4.41 2.58
CA ARG A 1 -5.70 4.35 2.67
C ARG A 1 -5.13 3.87 1.32
N LYS A 2 -3.83 3.54 1.21
CA LYS A 2 -3.26 2.87 0.02
C LYS A 2 -2.75 1.49 0.43
N VAL A 3 -3.19 0.45 -0.27
CA VAL A 3 -2.78 -0.94 0.01
C VAL A 3 -1.74 -1.38 -1.03
N LEU A 4 -0.62 -1.93 -0.57
CA LEU A 4 0.35 -2.63 -1.42
C LEU A 4 0.01 -4.12 -1.40
N ALA A 5 -0.18 -4.72 -2.57
CA ALA A 5 -0.51 -6.12 -2.72
C ALA A 5 0.41 -6.79 -3.74
N LEU A 6 0.53 -8.11 -3.64
CA LEU A 6 1.27 -8.95 -4.56
C LEU A 6 0.30 -9.93 -5.23
N PRO A 7 0.64 -10.44 -6.44
CA PRO A 7 -0.14 -11.52 -7.03
C PRO A 7 -0.09 -12.77 -6.15
N ILE A 8 -1.16 -13.57 -6.19
CA ILE A 8 -1.20 -14.82 -5.42
C ILE A 8 -0.09 -15.79 -5.86
N LYS A 9 0.42 -16.57 -4.90
CA LYS A 9 1.50 -17.55 -5.11
C LYS A 9 1.26 -18.51 -6.28
N LYS A 10 -0.01 -18.88 -6.53
CA LYS A 10 -0.40 -19.76 -7.65
C LYS A 10 -0.06 -19.17 -9.03
N ILE A 11 -0.12 -17.84 -9.16
CA ILE A 11 0.13 -17.10 -10.40
C ILE A 11 1.60 -16.66 -10.46
N CYS A 12 2.18 -16.30 -9.33
CA CYS A 12 3.47 -15.63 -9.25
C CYS A 12 4.32 -16.24 -8.12
N THR A 13 5.03 -17.32 -8.43
CA THR A 13 5.85 -18.02 -7.43
C THR A 13 7.11 -17.24 -7.05
N HIS A 14 7.63 -16.39 -7.93
CA HIS A 14 8.86 -15.63 -7.68
C HIS A 14 8.74 -14.61 -6.55
N LEU A 15 7.54 -14.07 -6.28
CA LEU A 15 7.29 -13.13 -5.18
C LEU A 15 6.82 -13.83 -3.90
N ALA A 16 6.69 -15.17 -3.91
CA ALA A 16 6.15 -15.91 -2.77
C ALA A 16 7.02 -15.83 -1.51
N HIS A 17 8.26 -15.36 -1.61
CA HIS A 17 9.13 -15.12 -0.45
C HIS A 17 8.78 -13.84 0.31
N ILE A 18 8.02 -12.91 -0.30
CA ILE A 18 7.61 -11.66 0.33
C ILE A 18 6.31 -11.91 1.08
N GLN A 19 6.38 -11.96 2.41
CA GLN A 19 5.25 -12.25 3.30
C GLN A 19 4.89 -11.07 4.19
N LYS A 20 5.85 -10.18 4.46
CA LYS A 20 5.66 -8.95 5.24
C LYS A 20 6.36 -7.78 4.57
N LEU A 21 6.02 -6.56 5.01
CA LEU A 21 6.58 -5.33 4.46
C LEU A 21 8.13 -5.31 4.49
N ALA A 22 8.74 -5.90 5.53
CA ALA A 22 10.20 -5.94 5.67
C ALA A 22 10.89 -6.76 4.56
N ASP A 23 10.17 -7.69 3.93
CA ASP A 23 10.68 -8.51 2.83
C ASP A 23 10.66 -7.74 1.51
N VAL A 24 9.95 -6.61 1.43
CA VAL A 24 9.95 -5.72 0.26
C VAL A 24 11.26 -4.92 0.26
N PRO A 25 12.00 -4.87 -0.87
CA PRO A 25 13.22 -4.09 -0.99
C PRO A 25 13.02 -2.65 -0.50
N GLU A 26 13.91 -2.20 0.39
CA GLU A 26 13.80 -0.87 1.00
C GLU A 26 13.76 0.24 -0.04
N ILE A 27 14.57 0.12 -1.10
CA ILE A 27 14.60 1.08 -2.20
C ILE A 27 13.23 1.18 -2.89
N LEU A 28 12.53 0.06 -3.08
CA LEU A 28 11.20 0.06 -3.67
C LEU A 28 10.19 0.74 -2.75
N ARG A 29 10.24 0.45 -1.44
CA ARG A 29 9.38 1.12 -0.44
C ARG A 29 9.59 2.63 -0.43
N LYS A 30 10.84 3.10 -0.50
CA LYS A 30 11.19 4.52 -0.59
C LYS A 30 10.72 5.16 -1.89
N SER A 31 10.91 4.49 -3.03
CA SER A 31 10.44 4.99 -4.33
C SER A 31 8.92 5.15 -4.38
N ILE A 32 8.15 4.23 -3.79
CA ILE A 32 6.69 4.33 -3.69
C ILE A 32 6.27 5.54 -2.83
N VAL A 33 6.93 5.74 -1.68
CA VAL A 33 6.67 6.89 -0.81
C VAL A 33 6.96 8.19 -1.56
N HIS A 34 8.14 8.31 -2.16
CA HIS A 34 8.56 9.49 -2.92
C HIS A 34 7.57 9.81 -4.05
N PHE A 35 7.11 8.80 -4.79
CA PHE A 35 6.10 8.99 -5.83
C PHE A 35 4.84 9.64 -5.25
N PHE A 36 4.28 9.12 -4.16
CA PHE A 36 3.04 9.67 -3.60
C PHE A 36 3.20 11.03 -2.93
N GLU A 37 4.39 11.39 -2.46
CA GLU A 37 4.67 12.74 -1.95
C GLU A 37 4.75 13.76 -3.09
N GLN A 38 5.30 13.38 -4.25
CA GLN A 38 5.61 14.32 -5.32
C GLN A 38 4.61 14.35 -6.47
N TYR A 39 3.82 13.30 -6.71
CA TYR A 39 3.01 13.20 -7.94
C TYR A 39 1.98 14.32 -8.14
N LYS A 40 1.63 15.04 -7.07
CA LYS A 40 0.70 16.18 -7.08
C LYS A 40 1.36 17.54 -6.94
N ALA A 41 2.70 17.63 -6.94
CA ALA A 41 3.41 18.86 -6.64
C ALA A 41 3.05 20.03 -7.57
N LEU A 42 2.59 19.75 -8.81
CA LEU A 42 2.17 20.75 -9.79
C LEU A 42 0.66 20.98 -9.82
N GLU A 43 -0.12 20.27 -9.00
CA GLU A 43 -1.57 20.46 -8.90
C GLU A 43 -1.89 21.51 -7.83
N ALA A 44 -2.25 22.72 -8.26
CA ALA A 44 -2.53 23.84 -7.37
C ALA A 44 -3.51 23.47 -6.24
N GLY A 45 -3.12 23.77 -5.00
CA GLY A 45 -3.91 23.49 -3.81
C GLY A 45 -3.92 22.04 -3.35
N LYS A 46 -3.21 21.11 -4.02
CA LYS A 46 -3.14 19.70 -3.62
C LYS A 46 -1.78 19.35 -3.06
N TRP A 47 -1.81 18.59 -1.98
CA TRP A 47 -0.63 18.01 -1.36
C TRP A 47 -0.99 16.64 -0.78
N VAL A 48 0.04 15.86 -0.46
CA VAL A 48 -0.11 14.57 0.22
C VAL A 48 0.89 14.53 1.36
N LYS A 49 0.43 14.08 2.53
CA LYS A 49 1.30 13.75 3.66
C LYS A 49 1.27 12.26 3.88
N ILE A 50 2.44 11.64 3.82
CA ILE A 50 2.63 10.24 4.16
C ILE A 50 2.95 10.13 5.64
N THR A 51 2.21 9.30 6.38
CA THR A 51 2.46 9.03 7.80
C THR A 51 3.43 7.87 8.01
N GLY A 52 3.55 6.99 7.03
CA GLY A 52 4.44 5.83 7.06
C GLY A 52 3.79 4.59 6.46
N TRP A 53 4.48 3.47 6.62
CA TRP A 53 3.96 2.15 6.27
C TRP A 53 3.40 1.44 7.50
N GLU A 54 2.38 0.61 7.28
CA GLU A 54 1.82 -0.30 8.28
C GLU A 54 1.99 -1.76 7.84
N GLY A 55 1.79 -2.70 8.77
CA GLY A 55 1.93 -4.14 8.54
C GLY A 55 0.77 -4.78 7.76
N VAL A 56 0.85 -6.10 7.57
CA VAL A 56 -0.14 -6.88 6.81
C VAL A 56 -1.50 -6.87 7.50
N GLU A 57 -1.51 -6.93 8.83
CA GLU A 57 -2.71 -6.92 9.66
C GLU A 57 -3.50 -5.61 9.48
N ALA A 58 -2.80 -4.47 9.45
CA ALA A 58 -3.43 -3.17 9.21
C ALA A 58 -4.01 -3.06 7.78
N ALA A 59 -3.33 -3.66 6.79
CA ALA A 59 -3.84 -3.71 5.43
C ALA A 59 -5.10 -4.59 5.31
N GLN A 60 -5.13 -5.74 5.98
CA GLN A 60 -6.31 -6.61 6.04
C GLN A 60 -7.48 -5.93 6.73
N GLN A 61 -7.23 -5.26 7.87
CA GLN A 61 -8.27 -4.51 8.59
C GLN A 61 -8.87 -3.40 7.73
N GLU A 62 -8.04 -2.61 7.03
CA GLU A 62 -8.56 -1.55 6.14
C GLU A 62 -9.43 -2.11 5.00
N ILE A 63 -9.12 -3.29 4.48
CA ILE A 63 -9.94 -3.96 3.46
C ILE A 63 -11.29 -4.37 4.05
N GLU A 64 -11.28 -5.06 5.20
CA GLU A 64 -12.49 -5.50 5.89
C GLU A 64 -13.40 -4.32 6.27
N ASP A 65 -12.82 -3.28 6.89
CA ASP A 65 -13.54 -2.05 7.24
C ASP A 65 -14.16 -1.39 5.99
N SER A 66 -13.45 -1.43 4.85
CA SER A 66 -13.95 -0.85 3.60
C SER A 66 -15.12 -1.66 3.02
N ILE A 67 -15.07 -2.99 3.12
CA ILE A 67 -16.17 -3.88 2.73
C ILE A 67 -17.39 -3.61 3.62
N GLN A 68 -17.21 -3.55 4.94
CA GLN A 68 -18.30 -3.29 5.89
C GLN A 68 -18.95 -1.91 5.65
N ARG A 69 -18.14 -0.86 5.45
CA ARG A 69 -18.64 0.49 5.10
C ARG A 69 -19.43 0.50 3.79
N TYR A 70 -19.05 -0.33 2.83
CA TYR A 70 -19.77 -0.46 1.57
C TYR A 70 -21.11 -1.18 1.76
N GLN A 71 -21.13 -2.26 2.55
CA GLN A 71 -22.34 -3.06 2.82
C GLN A 71 -23.36 -2.34 3.73
N ALA A 72 -22.89 -1.44 4.59
CA ALA A 72 -23.76 -0.63 5.45
C ALA A 72 -24.41 0.57 4.73
N LYS A 73 -24.14 0.74 3.43
CA LYS A 73 -24.88 1.68 2.56
C LYS A 73 -26.10 1.01 1.96
#